data_AF-A0A7W5NU71-F1
#
_entry.id   AF-A0A7W5NU71-F1
#
_cell.length_a   1.000
_cell.length_b   1.000
_cell.length_c   1.000
_cell.angle_alpha   90.00
_cell.angle_beta   90.00
_cell.angle_gamma   90.00
#
_symmetry.space_group_name_H-M   'P 1'
#
loop_
_entity.id
_entity.type
_entity.pdbx_description
1 polymer ?
#
loop_
_entity_poly.entity_id
_entity_poly.type
_entity_poly.pdbx_seq_one_letter_code
_entity_poly.pdbx_strand_id
1 'polypeptide(L)'
;MSRAWMLTARIAGALLIGLPTLALAASPACGVYRNADGSRELRIETTATATEHTSYQAPRPLAYAPAGDNITAYDLESAYSETWTPENGGRALRTEMDEVYTLAQSAQCATPPPAPNDGCRADLAGCFDARTEADEPTLARWCEQEALPFACVALIEGFQEAADQASRGDAGTEEAPPECVEGHPAFSEAACEVKVKEAMTRAFADAFKGMYADDLPLSGPHLDRSLALCQRSGSAKVCGAAAEKLWNAGRYLDARAALTLACERGGDKDACGKTAPLAALTAADLRAAPATALPCGAYAAESGLMSELGFGDAGRVEGGFGSVMRARLENGLIRIRHDKGGDFVFKAIGGDRLLGLDSWNRYAVYRRGEGGADRCAPPRQFVEHPLVEDCPAISQAGGAEACCKAGKLQGCNALGHQRALEGNWAAAQPHYLRICAAGVRVGCENLIRAYAETGDDAVIESMRAVCAKDERHVACDVLETSNWEQMGVGRALQDALRELEQEAGDDAPEESEATP
;
A
#
# COMPACT_ATOMS: atom_id res chain seq x y z
N MET A 1 -23.02 110.47 11.37
CA MET A 1 -22.21 109.27 11.71
C MET A 1 -22.11 108.41 10.46
N SER A 2 -20.90 108.26 9.96
CA SER A 2 -20.53 107.53 8.74
C SER A 2 -20.41 106.01 8.96
N ARG A 3 -20.66 105.22 7.90
CA ARG A 3 -19.95 103.99 7.44
C ARG A 3 -20.95 103.15 6.60
N ALA A 4 -20.78 102.80 5.32
CA ALA A 4 -19.68 102.36 4.45
C ALA A 4 -19.63 100.82 4.23
N TRP A 5 -19.86 100.44 2.96
CA TRP A 5 -19.18 99.40 2.13
C TRP A 5 -19.63 97.92 2.10
N MET A 6 -20.25 97.55 0.97
CA MET A 6 -19.92 96.51 -0.07
C MET A 6 -19.20 95.17 0.22
N LEU A 7 -19.64 94.16 -0.58
CA LEU A 7 -18.91 93.07 -1.30
C LEU A 7 -19.08 91.57 -0.89
N THR A 8 -19.75 90.83 -1.80
CA THR A 8 -19.54 89.46 -2.35
C THR A 8 -18.66 88.40 -1.67
N ALA A 9 -19.15 87.15 -1.56
CA ALA A 9 -18.45 85.84 -1.71
C ALA A 9 -19.41 84.70 -1.28
N ARG A 10 -19.33 83.41 -1.64
CA ARG A 10 -18.63 82.57 -2.64
C ARG A 10 -19.32 81.18 -2.58
N ILE A 11 -19.24 80.43 -3.68
CA ILE A 11 -19.62 79.02 -3.84
C ILE A 11 -18.89 78.12 -2.83
N ALA A 12 -19.59 77.19 -2.19
CA ALA A 12 -19.00 76.08 -1.43
C ALA A 12 -19.46 74.75 -2.04
N GLY A 13 -18.57 74.12 -2.80
CA GLY A 13 -18.71 72.74 -3.26
C GLY A 13 -18.40 71.77 -2.13
N ALA A 14 -19.28 70.79 -1.91
CA ALA A 14 -19.07 69.70 -0.97
C ALA A 14 -18.24 68.59 -1.65
N LEU A 15 -17.05 68.35 -1.12
CA LEU A 15 -16.16 67.26 -1.50
C LEU A 15 -16.65 65.96 -0.81
N LEU A 16 -17.27 65.05 -1.57
CA LEU A 16 -17.53 63.67 -1.12
C LEU A 16 -16.22 62.89 -1.22
N ILE A 17 -15.56 62.69 -0.09
CA ILE A 17 -14.38 61.82 0.02
C ILE A 17 -14.89 60.38 -0.03
N GLY A 18 -14.67 59.71 -1.17
CA GLY A 18 -14.85 58.28 -1.30
C GLY A 18 -13.82 57.56 -0.43
N LEU A 19 -14.28 56.90 0.64
CA LEU A 19 -13.49 55.88 1.31
C LEU A 19 -13.36 54.70 0.35
N PRO A 20 -12.15 54.19 0.05
CA PRO A 20 -12.02 52.96 -0.69
C PRO A 20 -12.63 51.83 0.14
N THR A 21 -13.73 51.24 -0.35
CA THR A 21 -14.19 49.95 0.14
C THR A 21 -13.09 48.95 -0.20
N LEU A 22 -12.30 48.57 0.80
CA LEU A 22 -11.48 47.36 0.72
C LEU A 22 -12.45 46.23 0.38
N ALA A 23 -12.36 45.72 -0.85
CA ALA A 23 -13.08 44.54 -1.27
C ALA A 23 -12.49 43.38 -0.45
N LEU A 24 -13.12 43.07 0.69
CA LEU A 24 -12.88 41.81 1.36
C LEU A 24 -13.22 40.71 0.35
N ALA A 25 -12.31 39.75 0.19
CA ALA A 25 -12.55 38.54 -0.59
C ALA A 25 -13.93 38.01 -0.24
N ALA A 26 -14.74 37.71 -1.26
CA ALA A 26 -16.09 37.24 -1.03
C ALA A 26 -16.01 35.85 -0.39
N SER A 27 -16.30 35.76 0.91
CA SER A 27 -16.47 34.48 1.59
C SER A 27 -17.47 33.62 0.82
N PRO A 28 -17.27 32.30 0.75
CA PRO A 28 -18.27 31.41 0.17
C PRO A 28 -19.63 31.64 0.79
N ALA A 29 -20.67 31.74 -0.05
CA ALA A 29 -22.03 31.77 0.45
C ALA A 29 -22.39 30.40 1.04
N CYS A 30 -23.15 30.37 2.14
CA CYS A 30 -23.61 29.09 2.68
C CYS A 30 -24.72 28.50 1.80
N GLY A 31 -24.73 27.17 1.69
CA GLY A 31 -25.64 26.45 0.82
C GLY A 31 -25.03 25.22 0.15
N VAL A 32 -25.73 24.73 -0.86
CA VAL A 32 -25.35 23.56 -1.65
C VAL A 32 -24.82 24.02 -3.01
N TYR A 33 -23.59 23.65 -3.31
CA TYR A 33 -22.93 23.84 -4.59
C TYR A 33 -22.85 22.53 -5.34
N ARG A 34 -22.91 22.59 -6.68
CA ARG A 34 -22.71 21.44 -7.56
C ARG A 34 -21.70 21.78 -8.63
N ASN A 35 -20.91 20.79 -9.03
CA ASN A 35 -20.11 20.90 -10.23
C ASN A 35 -20.98 20.71 -11.49
N ALA A 36 -20.41 20.96 -12.67
CA ALA A 36 -21.17 21.04 -13.92
C ALA A 36 -21.90 19.74 -14.32
N ASP A 37 -21.31 18.57 -14.02
CA ASP A 37 -21.90 17.26 -14.32
C ASP A 37 -22.77 16.70 -13.16
N GLY A 38 -22.79 17.39 -12.01
CA GLY A 38 -23.53 16.99 -10.82
C GLY A 38 -22.94 15.79 -10.08
N SER A 39 -21.74 15.32 -10.43
CA SER A 39 -21.07 14.19 -9.79
C SER A 39 -20.52 14.52 -8.39
N ARG A 40 -20.35 15.81 -8.09
CA ARG A 40 -19.88 16.33 -6.80
C ARG A 40 -20.83 17.38 -6.25
N GLU A 41 -21.02 17.34 -4.94
CA GLU A 41 -21.84 18.28 -4.20
C GLU A 41 -21.05 18.81 -3.01
N LEU A 42 -20.90 20.13 -2.92
CA LEU A 42 -20.23 20.78 -1.81
C LEU A 42 -21.28 21.47 -0.93
N ARG A 43 -21.36 21.09 0.33
CA ARG A 43 -22.26 21.68 1.32
C ARG A 43 -21.49 22.60 2.23
N ILE A 44 -21.74 23.89 2.15
CA ILE A 44 -21.13 24.92 2.99
C ILE A 44 -22.13 25.32 4.07
N GLU A 45 -21.89 24.87 5.31
CA GLU A 45 -22.78 25.10 6.44
C GLU A 45 -22.40 26.36 7.23
N THR A 46 -21.10 26.66 7.29
CA THR A 46 -20.54 27.85 7.93
C THR A 46 -19.58 28.52 6.96
N THR A 47 -19.18 29.76 7.24
CA THR A 47 -18.20 30.47 6.42
C THR A 47 -16.79 29.86 6.48
N ALA A 48 -16.56 28.86 7.34
CA ALA A 48 -15.25 28.26 7.58
C ALA A 48 -15.24 26.74 7.44
N THR A 49 -16.37 26.10 7.16
CA THR A 49 -16.46 24.63 7.06
C THR A 49 -17.39 24.19 5.95
N ALA A 50 -17.05 23.07 5.33
CA ALA A 50 -17.89 22.41 4.36
C ALA A 50 -17.77 20.90 4.42
N THR A 51 -18.64 20.22 3.68
CA THR A 51 -18.53 18.81 3.40
C THR A 51 -18.68 18.58 1.91
N GLU A 52 -17.69 17.95 1.29
CA GLU A 52 -17.73 17.55 -0.11
C GLU A 52 -18.26 16.12 -0.21
N HIS A 53 -19.33 15.94 -0.97
CA HIS A 53 -19.92 14.66 -1.30
C HIS A 53 -19.57 14.28 -2.74
N THR A 54 -19.14 13.05 -2.95
CA THR A 54 -18.95 12.48 -4.29
C THR A 54 -19.75 11.19 -4.41
N SER A 55 -19.86 10.67 -5.62
CA SER A 55 -20.50 9.37 -5.84
C SER A 55 -19.60 8.17 -5.54
N TYR A 56 -18.30 8.36 -5.24
CA TYR A 56 -17.34 7.27 -5.10
C TYR A 56 -16.64 7.20 -3.73
N GLN A 57 -16.56 8.33 -3.01
CA GLN A 57 -15.83 8.43 -1.74
C GLN A 57 -16.76 8.86 -0.61
N ALA A 58 -16.32 8.61 0.63
CA ALA A 58 -16.95 9.18 1.81
C ALA A 58 -17.03 10.72 1.72
N PRO A 59 -18.05 11.36 2.32
CA PRO A 59 -18.10 12.80 2.50
C PRO A 59 -16.83 13.32 3.16
N ARG A 60 -16.13 14.23 2.49
CA ARG A 60 -14.88 14.80 2.97
C ARG A 60 -15.16 16.07 3.76
N PRO A 61 -14.85 16.11 5.07
CA PRO A 61 -14.94 17.32 5.87
C PRO A 61 -13.83 18.30 5.49
N LEU A 62 -14.22 19.52 5.14
CA LEU A 62 -13.33 20.61 4.77
C LEU A 62 -13.39 21.75 5.78
N ALA A 63 -12.24 22.40 6.00
CA ALA A 63 -12.15 23.70 6.66
C ALA A 63 -11.59 24.75 5.70
N TYR A 64 -12.00 26.01 5.86
CA TYR A 64 -11.54 27.12 5.04
C TYR A 64 -10.78 28.15 5.86
N ALA A 65 -9.66 28.61 5.32
CA ALA A 65 -8.97 29.81 5.80
C ALA A 65 -8.87 30.85 4.69
N PRO A 66 -9.02 32.16 5.00
CA PRO A 66 -8.76 33.22 4.03
C PRO A 66 -7.29 33.23 3.58
N ALA A 67 -7.05 33.42 2.28
CA ALA A 67 -5.72 33.50 1.68
C ALA A 67 -5.67 34.61 0.61
N GLY A 68 -5.62 35.88 1.04
CA GLY A 68 -5.69 37.03 0.14
C GLY A 68 -7.05 37.12 -0.54
N ASP A 69 -7.07 37.14 -1.88
CA ASP A 69 -8.29 37.10 -2.70
C ASP A 69 -8.88 35.68 -2.87
N ASN A 70 -8.15 34.67 -2.39
CA ASN A 70 -8.54 33.26 -2.44
C ASN A 70 -8.92 32.73 -1.05
N ILE A 71 -9.34 31.48 -1.01
CA ILE A 71 -9.47 30.68 0.22
C ILE A 71 -8.58 29.45 0.11
N THR A 72 -8.02 28.99 1.23
CA THR A 72 -7.39 27.67 1.30
C THR A 72 -8.42 26.70 1.87
N ALA A 73 -8.71 25.63 1.12
CA ALA A 73 -9.53 24.52 1.54
C ALA A 73 -8.63 23.41 2.11
N TYR A 74 -8.85 23.05 3.37
CA TYR A 74 -8.14 22.00 4.08
C TYR A 74 -9.04 20.77 4.21
N ASP A 75 -8.61 19.65 3.64
CA ASP A 75 -9.23 18.35 3.86
C ASP A 75 -8.77 17.76 5.20
N LEU A 76 -9.70 17.66 6.14
CA LEU A 76 -9.43 17.21 7.50
C LEU A 76 -9.23 15.68 7.59
N GLU A 77 -9.52 14.91 6.53
CA GLU A 77 -9.26 13.46 6.47
C GLU A 77 -7.90 13.10 5.87
N SER A 78 -7.42 13.85 4.87
CA SER A 78 -6.15 13.58 4.21
C SER A 78 -5.02 14.51 4.65
N ALA A 79 -5.33 15.56 5.41
CA ALA A 79 -4.43 16.68 5.66
C ALA A 79 -3.88 17.31 4.37
N TYR A 80 -4.64 17.26 3.28
CA TYR A 80 -4.31 17.93 2.04
C TYR A 80 -4.95 19.32 2.02
N SER A 81 -4.27 20.31 1.44
CA SER A 81 -4.81 21.65 1.25
C SER A 81 -4.71 22.09 -0.20
N GLU A 82 -5.69 22.85 -0.65
CA GLU A 82 -5.78 23.39 -2.01
C GLU A 82 -6.30 24.83 -1.97
N THR A 83 -5.83 25.69 -2.87
CA THR A 83 -6.28 27.08 -3.01
C THR A 83 -7.49 27.18 -3.93
N TRP A 84 -8.60 27.71 -3.46
CA TRP A 84 -9.78 27.93 -4.27
C TRP A 84 -10.04 29.42 -4.47
N THR A 85 -10.53 29.78 -5.66
CA THR A 85 -10.87 31.16 -6.02
C THR A 85 -12.37 31.36 -5.92
N PRO A 86 -12.86 32.21 -5.00
CA PRO A 86 -14.25 32.62 -4.97
C PRO A 86 -14.58 33.54 -6.15
N GLU A 87 -15.64 33.21 -6.86
CA GLU A 87 -16.16 33.95 -8.00
C GLU A 87 -17.61 34.39 -7.74
N ASN A 88 -18.08 35.39 -8.48
CA ASN A 88 -19.47 35.86 -8.44
C ASN A 88 -19.98 36.16 -7.02
N GLY A 89 -19.13 36.81 -6.21
CA GLY A 89 -19.46 37.11 -4.81
C GLY A 89 -19.57 35.86 -3.94
N GLY A 90 -18.74 34.85 -4.19
CA GLY A 90 -18.72 33.58 -3.47
C GLY A 90 -19.80 32.59 -3.92
N ARG A 91 -20.54 32.88 -5.00
CA ARG A 91 -21.59 32.00 -5.57
C ARG A 91 -21.04 30.96 -6.55
N ALA A 92 -19.79 31.11 -6.96
CA ALA A 92 -19.04 30.06 -7.63
C ALA A 92 -17.67 29.92 -6.94
N LEU A 93 -17.12 28.71 -6.90
CA LEU A 93 -15.81 28.43 -6.35
C LEU A 93 -15.03 27.62 -7.39
N ARG A 94 -13.85 28.09 -7.77
CA ARG A 94 -12.94 27.40 -8.68
C ARG A 94 -11.80 26.75 -7.91
N THR A 95 -11.53 25.48 -8.14
CA THR A 95 -10.39 24.75 -7.53
C THR A 95 -9.09 24.98 -8.32
N GLU A 96 -7.94 24.52 -7.81
CA GLU A 96 -6.65 24.62 -8.55
C GLU A 96 -6.68 23.76 -9.82
N MET A 97 -7.49 22.69 -9.82
CA MET A 97 -7.71 21.83 -10.99
C MET A 97 -8.80 22.34 -11.95
N ASP A 98 -9.15 23.63 -11.91
CA ASP A 98 -10.17 24.28 -12.75
C ASP A 98 -11.60 23.69 -12.62
N GLU A 99 -11.89 22.91 -11.58
CA GLU A 99 -13.25 22.48 -11.30
C GLU A 99 -14.05 23.64 -10.71
N VAL A 100 -15.27 23.86 -11.24
CA VAL A 100 -16.14 24.95 -10.81
C VAL A 100 -17.37 24.42 -10.09
N TYR A 101 -17.46 24.73 -8.81
CA TYR A 101 -18.65 24.55 -7.98
C TYR A 101 -19.56 25.78 -8.09
N THR A 102 -20.81 25.61 -8.50
CA THR A 102 -21.79 26.71 -8.58
C THR A 102 -22.90 26.52 -7.55
N LEU A 103 -23.27 27.60 -6.85
CA LEU A 103 -24.32 27.60 -5.84
C LEU A 103 -25.68 27.23 -6.46
N ALA A 104 -26.16 26.04 -6.15
CA ALA A 104 -27.45 25.53 -6.59
C ALA A 104 -28.57 25.92 -5.62
N GLN A 105 -28.30 25.92 -4.31
CA GLN A 105 -29.27 26.26 -3.27
C GLN A 105 -28.59 27.10 -2.20
N SER A 106 -29.11 28.30 -1.94
CA SER A 106 -28.59 29.18 -0.88
C SER A 106 -29.18 28.83 0.48
N ALA A 107 -28.37 28.96 1.53
CA ALA A 107 -28.76 28.81 2.92
C ALA A 107 -28.22 29.98 3.77
N GLN A 108 -28.76 30.14 4.98
CA GLN A 108 -28.16 31.02 5.98
C GLN A 108 -26.98 30.31 6.63
N CYS A 109 -25.85 30.99 6.78
CA CYS A 109 -24.70 30.44 7.47
C CYS A 109 -25.00 30.18 8.94
N ALA A 110 -24.69 28.97 9.40
CA ALA A 110 -24.62 28.68 10.81
C ALA A 110 -23.42 29.39 11.44
N THR A 111 -23.48 29.61 12.76
CA THR A 111 -22.34 30.12 13.51
C THR A 111 -21.27 29.04 13.59
N PRO A 112 -20.02 29.30 13.17
CA PRO A 112 -18.93 28.35 13.34
C PRO A 112 -18.77 27.99 14.82
N PRO A 113 -18.50 26.72 15.17
CA PRO A 113 -18.10 26.39 16.54
C PRO A 113 -16.86 27.22 16.90
N PRO A 114 -16.74 27.68 18.16
CA PRO A 114 -15.56 28.43 18.58
C PRO A 114 -14.30 27.60 18.35
N ALA A 115 -13.36 28.15 17.59
CA ALA A 115 -12.05 27.54 17.45
C ALA A 115 -11.36 27.56 18.82
N PRO A 116 -10.66 26.48 19.23
CA PRO A 116 -9.71 26.55 20.31
C PRO A 116 -8.74 27.73 20.11
N ASN A 117 -8.38 28.44 21.17
CA ASN A 117 -7.46 29.59 21.07
C ASN A 117 -6.03 29.15 20.71
N ASP A 118 -5.74 27.86 20.89
CA ASP A 118 -4.48 27.18 20.68
C ASP A 118 -4.73 25.79 20.06
N GLY A 119 -3.85 25.34 19.18
CA GLY A 119 -3.93 24.01 18.57
C GLY A 119 -4.05 24.00 17.06
N CYS A 120 -4.26 22.80 16.50
CA CYS A 120 -4.23 22.57 15.07
C CYS A 120 -5.35 23.29 14.32
N ARG A 121 -6.55 23.37 14.89
CA ARG A 121 -7.68 24.10 14.30
C ARG A 121 -7.47 25.61 14.26
N ALA A 122 -6.61 26.16 15.11
CA ALA A 122 -6.26 27.57 15.10
C ALA A 122 -5.27 27.91 13.99
N ASP A 123 -4.39 26.97 13.65
CA ASP A 123 -3.39 27.10 12.58
C ASP A 123 -3.28 25.78 11.79
N LEU A 124 -4.23 25.57 10.87
CA LEU A 124 -4.26 24.35 10.05
C LEU A 124 -3.05 24.26 9.11
N ALA A 125 -2.52 25.39 8.64
CA ALA A 125 -1.35 25.42 7.77
C ALA A 125 -0.12 24.88 8.51
N GLY A 126 0.24 25.50 9.64
CA GLY A 126 1.38 25.06 10.44
C GLY A 126 1.21 23.64 10.96
N CYS A 127 -0.02 23.24 11.30
CA CYS A 127 -0.32 21.89 11.73
C CYS A 127 -0.13 20.84 10.62
N PHE A 128 -0.59 21.11 9.40
CA PHE A 128 -0.44 20.19 8.28
C PHE A 128 1.03 20.04 7.90
N ASP A 129 1.81 21.11 7.97
CA ASP A 129 3.25 21.09 7.75
C ASP A 129 3.98 20.27 8.83
N ALA A 130 3.58 20.39 10.10
CA ALA A 130 4.20 19.69 11.22
C ALA A 130 3.73 18.24 11.41
N ARG A 131 2.74 17.76 10.63
CA ARG A 131 2.02 16.50 10.92
C ARG A 131 2.92 15.27 10.97
N THR A 132 3.96 15.23 10.14
CA THR A 132 4.87 14.08 10.01
C THR A 132 5.86 14.00 11.17
N GLU A 133 6.06 15.11 11.88
CA GLU A 133 6.99 15.22 13.02
C GLU A 133 6.25 15.21 14.36
N ALA A 134 4.90 15.22 14.34
CA ALA A 134 4.08 15.27 15.53
C ALA A 134 4.21 13.99 16.37
N ASP A 135 4.48 14.15 17.67
CA ASP A 135 4.57 13.04 18.61
C ASP A 135 3.19 12.47 19.00
N GLU A 136 3.18 11.30 19.63
CA GLU A 136 1.94 10.62 20.03
C GLU A 136 1.03 11.51 20.90
N PRO A 137 1.52 12.22 21.94
CA PRO A 137 0.68 13.16 22.71
C PRO A 137 0.05 14.27 21.87
N THR A 138 0.79 14.82 20.91
CA THR A 138 0.29 15.87 20.01
C THR A 138 -0.79 15.32 19.08
N LEU A 139 -0.53 14.18 18.43
CA LEU A 139 -1.51 13.51 17.57
C LEU A 139 -2.77 13.10 18.34
N ALA A 140 -2.61 12.61 19.58
CA ALA A 140 -3.73 12.28 20.46
C ALA A 140 -4.59 13.51 20.78
N ARG A 141 -3.96 14.66 21.07
CA ARG A 141 -4.68 15.92 21.31
C ARG A 141 -5.47 16.35 20.06
N TRP A 142 -4.82 16.36 18.90
CA TRP A 142 -5.46 16.74 17.63
C TRP A 142 -6.61 15.82 17.26
N CYS A 143 -6.42 14.51 17.42
CA CYS A 143 -7.45 13.53 17.14
C CYS A 143 -8.63 13.62 18.13
N GLU A 144 -8.34 13.55 19.43
CA GLU A 144 -9.37 13.29 20.45
C GLU A 144 -10.06 14.57 20.94
N GLN A 145 -9.33 15.67 21.02
CA GLN A 145 -9.85 16.95 21.54
C GLN A 145 -10.27 17.88 20.42
N GLU A 146 -9.52 17.91 19.32
CA GLU A 146 -9.83 18.75 18.16
C GLU A 146 -10.63 18.00 17.08
N ALA A 147 -10.92 16.70 17.26
CA ALA A 147 -11.71 15.90 16.33
C ALA A 147 -11.20 16.01 14.87
N LEU A 148 -9.89 15.81 14.69
CA LEU A 148 -9.23 15.85 13.38
C LEU A 148 -8.93 14.42 12.88
N PRO A 149 -9.66 13.92 11.86
CA PRO A 149 -9.52 12.55 11.39
C PRO A 149 -8.11 12.18 10.90
N PHE A 150 -7.40 13.08 10.20
CA PHE A 150 -6.04 12.80 9.74
C PHE A 150 -5.10 12.46 10.92
N ALA A 151 -5.23 13.18 12.04
CA ALA A 151 -4.41 12.95 13.22
C ALA A 151 -4.77 11.63 13.91
N CYS A 152 -6.04 11.21 13.85
CA CYS A 152 -6.46 9.91 14.34
C CYS A 152 -5.86 8.76 13.54
N VAL A 153 -5.81 8.91 12.20
CA VAL A 153 -5.16 7.93 11.31
C VAL A 153 -3.66 7.87 11.61
N ALA A 154 -2.98 9.02 11.64
CA ALA A 154 -1.55 9.10 11.96
C ALA A 154 -1.23 8.51 13.34
N LEU A 155 -2.11 8.69 14.34
CA LEU A 155 -1.95 8.08 15.66
C LEU A 155 -2.04 6.54 15.60
N ILE A 156 -2.97 5.99 14.81
CA ILE A 156 -3.11 4.54 14.62
C ILE A 156 -1.90 3.98 13.86
N GLU A 157 -1.39 4.70 12.87
CA GLU A 157 -0.18 4.35 12.11
C GLU A 157 1.06 4.39 13.02
N GLY A 158 1.20 5.39 13.89
CA GLY A 158 2.27 5.47 14.88
C GLY A 158 2.28 4.28 15.85
N PHE A 159 1.13 3.69 16.19
CA PHE A 159 1.09 2.44 16.96
C PHE A 159 1.72 1.26 16.21
N GLN A 160 1.57 1.21 14.87
CA GLN A 160 2.20 0.20 14.02
C GLN A 160 3.69 0.41 13.96
N GLU A 161 4.14 1.64 13.69
CA GLU A 161 5.56 1.96 13.62
C GLU A 161 6.28 1.60 14.92
N ALA A 162 5.67 1.90 16.08
CA ALA A 162 6.22 1.52 17.37
C ALA A 162 6.29 -0.01 17.57
N ALA A 163 5.29 -0.75 17.08
CA ALA A 163 5.30 -2.22 17.13
C ALA A 163 6.39 -2.82 16.24
N ASP A 164 6.54 -2.30 15.02
CA ASP A 164 7.54 -2.74 14.06
C ASP A 164 8.95 -2.43 14.57
N GLN A 165 9.18 -1.24 15.14
CA GLN A 165 10.44 -0.87 15.78
C GLN A 165 10.76 -1.80 16.94
N ALA A 166 9.81 -2.09 17.83
CA ALA A 166 10.01 -3.01 18.93
C ALA A 166 10.36 -4.44 18.46
N SER A 167 9.81 -4.87 17.32
CA SER A 167 10.05 -6.21 16.76
C SER A 167 11.44 -6.38 16.15
N ARG A 168 12.02 -5.30 15.61
CA ARG A 168 13.38 -5.29 15.05
C ARG A 168 14.44 -5.38 16.17
N GLY A 169 14.02 -5.37 17.43
CA GLY A 169 14.88 -5.11 18.57
C GLY A 169 15.30 -3.63 18.54
N ASP A 170 15.85 -3.15 19.65
CA ASP A 170 16.60 -1.90 19.63
C ASP A 170 17.78 -2.13 18.66
N ALA A 171 17.61 -1.81 17.39
CA ALA A 171 18.70 -1.42 16.52
C ALA A 171 19.20 -0.10 17.11
N GLY A 172 19.78 -0.19 18.31
CA GLY A 172 20.20 0.94 19.11
C GLY A 172 21.07 1.76 18.21
N THR A 173 20.68 3.03 18.02
CA THR A 173 21.37 4.06 17.23
C THR A 173 22.71 3.54 16.74
N GLU A 174 22.74 2.91 15.55
CA GLU A 174 23.92 2.19 15.07
C GLU A 174 25.04 3.22 15.07
N GLU A 175 25.96 3.08 16.04
CA GLU A 175 26.99 4.08 16.31
C GLU A 175 27.76 4.26 15.00
N ALA A 176 27.92 5.52 14.56
CA ALA A 176 28.47 5.79 13.24
C ALA A 176 29.78 5.01 13.08
N PRO A 177 29.97 4.26 11.96
CA PRO A 177 31.15 3.44 11.77
C PRO A 177 32.42 4.25 12.06
N PRO A 178 33.44 3.70 12.73
CA PRO A 178 34.62 4.48 13.09
C PRO A 178 35.37 5.09 11.90
N GLU A 179 35.12 4.58 10.68
CA GLU A 179 35.58 5.12 9.40
C GLU A 179 34.85 6.41 8.98
N CYS A 180 33.68 6.67 9.55
CA CYS A 180 32.81 7.84 9.33
C CYS A 180 32.88 8.89 10.45
N VAL A 181 33.63 8.64 11.53
CA VAL A 181 33.76 9.58 12.65
C VAL A 181 35.02 10.43 12.46
N GLU A 182 34.85 11.72 12.14
CA GLU A 182 35.97 12.66 12.01
C GLU A 182 36.82 12.69 13.31
N GLY A 183 38.14 12.53 13.15
CA GLY A 183 39.08 12.46 14.29
C GLY A 183 39.30 11.05 14.86
N HIS A 184 38.53 10.05 14.42
CA HIS A 184 38.82 8.65 14.74
C HIS A 184 40.02 8.14 13.90
N PRO A 185 40.93 7.31 14.44
CA PRO A 185 42.11 6.82 13.69
C PRO A 185 41.79 6.03 12.42
N ALA A 186 40.58 5.46 12.33
CA ALA A 186 40.10 4.73 11.16
C ALA A 186 39.38 5.63 10.13
N PHE A 187 39.24 6.93 10.38
CA PHE A 187 38.50 7.84 9.52
C PHE A 187 39.10 7.92 8.12
N SER A 188 38.26 7.73 7.12
CA SER A 188 38.57 7.98 5.72
C SER A 188 37.29 8.30 4.96
N GLU A 189 37.28 9.40 4.23
CA GLU A 189 36.12 9.84 3.44
C GLU A 189 35.65 8.76 2.44
N ALA A 190 36.60 8.13 1.74
CA ALA A 190 36.30 7.04 0.80
C ALA A 190 35.79 5.77 1.50
N ALA A 191 36.33 5.42 2.68
CA ALA A 191 35.84 4.27 3.44
C ALA A 191 34.46 4.54 4.04
N CYS A 192 34.21 5.77 4.48
CA CYS A 192 32.90 6.19 4.96
C CYS A 192 31.86 6.16 3.83
N GLU A 193 32.18 6.64 2.63
CA GLU A 193 31.26 6.59 1.48
C GLU A 193 30.83 5.14 1.16
N VAL A 194 31.77 4.18 1.23
CA VAL A 194 31.46 2.76 1.07
C VAL A 194 30.52 2.28 2.17
N LYS A 195 30.77 2.64 3.44
CA LYS A 195 29.92 2.24 4.57
C LYS A 195 28.53 2.84 4.52
N VAL A 196 28.39 4.09 4.08
CA VAL A 196 27.11 4.75 3.85
C VAL A 196 26.34 4.04 2.72
N LYS A 197 27.00 3.71 1.59
CA LYS A 197 26.36 2.94 0.51
C LYS A 197 25.93 1.55 0.96
N GLU A 198 26.73 0.85 1.76
CA GLU A 198 26.37 -0.45 2.35
C GLU A 198 25.16 -0.32 3.28
N ALA A 199 25.10 0.70 4.14
CA ALA A 199 23.97 0.97 5.01
C ALA A 199 22.70 1.32 4.22
N MET A 200 22.81 2.17 3.20
CA MET A 200 21.69 2.50 2.31
C MET A 200 21.19 1.28 1.54
N THR A 201 22.09 0.41 1.06
CA THR A 201 21.72 -0.82 0.36
C THR A 201 21.01 -1.79 1.28
N ARG A 202 21.48 -1.93 2.53
CA ARG A 202 20.78 -2.71 3.58
C ARG A 202 19.40 -2.13 3.86
N ALA A 203 19.31 -0.81 4.11
CA ALA A 203 18.05 -0.13 4.36
C ALA A 203 17.06 -0.28 3.19
N PHE A 204 17.53 -0.22 1.94
CA PHE A 204 16.70 -0.45 0.76
C PHE A 204 16.24 -1.90 0.65
N ALA A 205 17.12 -2.87 0.93
CA ALA A 205 16.76 -4.28 0.96
C ALA A 205 15.75 -4.60 2.07
N ASP A 206 15.91 -4.00 3.26
CA ASP A 206 14.98 -4.16 4.38
C ASP A 206 13.64 -3.47 4.11
N ALA A 207 13.65 -2.29 3.49
CA ALA A 207 12.45 -1.62 3.00
C ALA A 207 11.71 -2.48 1.97
N PHE A 208 12.44 -3.10 1.03
CA PHE A 208 11.86 -3.99 0.03
C PHE A 208 11.30 -5.28 0.64
N LYS A 209 11.99 -5.87 1.64
CA LYS A 209 11.50 -7.02 2.42
C LYS A 209 10.23 -6.63 3.21
N GLY A 210 10.19 -5.43 3.79
CA GLY A 210 9.05 -4.91 4.55
C GLY A 210 7.84 -4.57 3.67
N MET A 211 8.05 -4.10 2.43
CA MET A 211 6.98 -3.68 1.51
C MET A 211 5.97 -4.79 1.19
N TYR A 212 6.38 -6.06 1.26
CA TYR A 212 5.53 -7.22 0.99
C TYR A 212 5.22 -8.05 2.23
N ALA A 213 5.72 -7.66 3.40
CA ALA A 213 5.40 -8.31 4.66
C ALA A 213 4.08 -7.76 5.19
N ASP A 214 3.21 -8.63 5.70
CA ASP A 214 2.04 -8.18 6.45
C ASP A 214 2.50 -7.49 7.75
N ASP A 215 1.80 -6.41 8.12
CA ASP A 215 2.00 -5.69 9.38
C ASP A 215 1.99 -6.62 10.60
N LEU A 216 2.86 -6.33 11.57
CA LEU A 216 2.82 -7.03 12.85
C LEU A 216 1.55 -6.71 13.63
N PRO A 217 0.92 -7.72 14.27
CA PRO A 217 -0.24 -7.49 15.13
C PRO A 217 0.05 -6.47 16.25
N LEU A 218 -0.78 -5.44 16.34
CA LEU A 218 -0.73 -4.48 17.45
C LEU A 218 -1.06 -5.14 18.80
N SER A 219 -0.59 -4.51 19.88
CA SER A 219 -0.93 -4.90 21.25
C SER A 219 -2.43 -4.69 21.54
N GLY A 220 -2.97 -5.46 22.50
CA GLY A 220 -4.36 -5.31 22.95
C GLY A 220 -4.78 -3.86 23.28
N PRO A 221 -4.01 -3.11 24.08
CA PRO A 221 -4.29 -1.70 24.38
C PRO A 221 -4.35 -0.79 23.14
N HIS A 222 -3.42 -0.95 22.19
CA HIS A 222 -3.44 -0.17 20.95
C HIS A 222 -4.64 -0.53 20.06
N LEU A 223 -5.05 -1.79 20.03
CA LEU A 223 -6.27 -2.23 19.32
C LEU A 223 -7.54 -1.65 19.95
N ASP A 224 -7.67 -1.70 21.27
CA ASP A 224 -8.80 -1.12 21.99
C ASP A 224 -8.88 0.39 21.77
N ARG A 225 -7.73 1.08 21.81
CA ARG A 225 -7.65 2.51 21.52
C ARG A 225 -8.06 2.81 20.08
N SER A 226 -7.56 2.07 19.10
CA SER A 226 -7.90 2.23 17.68
C SER A 226 -9.41 2.08 17.44
N LEU A 227 -10.05 1.06 18.04
CA LEU A 227 -11.49 0.87 17.97
C LEU A 227 -12.26 2.05 18.59
N ALA A 228 -11.81 2.54 19.74
CA ALA A 228 -12.43 3.67 20.41
C ALA A 228 -12.31 4.98 19.60
N LEU A 229 -11.19 5.20 18.90
CA LEU A 229 -11.01 6.33 17.99
C LEU A 229 -11.98 6.27 16.79
N CYS A 230 -12.17 5.09 16.19
CA CYS A 230 -13.18 4.88 15.15
C CYS A 230 -14.59 5.22 15.66
N GLN A 231 -14.97 4.70 16.83
CA GLN A 231 -16.30 4.91 17.38
C GLN A 231 -16.60 6.41 17.62
N ARG A 232 -15.61 7.17 18.13
CA ARG A 232 -15.73 8.61 18.45
C ARG A 232 -15.61 9.55 17.26
N SER A 233 -14.67 9.30 16.34
CA SER A 233 -14.29 10.28 15.29
C SER A 233 -15.38 10.53 14.25
N GLY A 234 -16.28 9.56 14.03
CA GLY A 234 -17.28 9.68 12.97
C GLY A 234 -16.75 9.46 11.54
N SER A 235 -15.43 9.33 11.34
CA SER A 235 -14.80 9.24 10.01
C SER A 235 -14.71 7.80 9.50
N ALA A 236 -15.07 7.61 8.23
CA ALA A 236 -14.93 6.33 7.54
C ALA A 236 -13.46 5.90 7.43
N LYS A 237 -12.56 6.86 7.16
CA LYS A 237 -11.12 6.61 7.04
C LYS A 237 -10.50 6.14 8.36
N VAL A 238 -10.85 6.78 9.48
CA VAL A 238 -10.38 6.35 10.82
C VAL A 238 -10.88 4.94 11.15
N CYS A 239 -12.14 4.65 10.84
CA CYS A 239 -12.69 3.31 11.02
C CYS A 239 -12.07 2.25 10.09
N GLY A 240 -11.72 2.61 8.86
CA GLY A 240 -10.98 1.75 7.95
C GLY A 240 -9.59 1.37 8.49
N ALA A 241 -8.84 2.36 8.98
CA ALA A 241 -7.52 2.13 9.60
C ALA A 241 -7.64 1.25 10.85
N ALA A 242 -8.59 1.54 11.75
CA ALA A 242 -8.82 0.71 12.93
C ALA A 242 -9.22 -0.73 12.56
N ALA A 243 -10.11 -0.90 11.56
CA ALA A 243 -10.56 -2.21 11.11
C ALA A 243 -9.41 -3.08 10.59
N GLU A 244 -8.48 -2.47 9.83
CA GLU A 244 -7.29 -3.16 9.32
C GLU A 244 -6.40 -3.67 10.46
N LYS A 245 -6.08 -2.82 11.44
CA LYS A 245 -5.25 -3.24 12.58
C LYS A 245 -5.93 -4.31 13.42
N LEU A 246 -7.25 -4.21 13.63
CA LEU A 246 -8.05 -5.24 14.29
C LEU A 246 -8.05 -6.56 13.51
N TRP A 247 -8.11 -6.49 12.17
CA TRP A 247 -8.11 -7.67 11.30
C TRP A 247 -6.78 -8.42 11.35
N ASN A 248 -5.67 -7.69 11.18
CA ASN A 248 -4.31 -8.26 11.21
C ASN A 248 -4.03 -8.91 12.58
N ALA A 249 -4.60 -8.38 13.66
CA ALA A 249 -4.49 -8.96 15.01
C ALA A 249 -5.51 -10.06 15.35
N GLY A 250 -6.34 -10.49 14.40
CA GLY A 250 -7.31 -11.57 14.60
C GLY A 250 -8.59 -11.19 15.35
N ARG A 251 -8.84 -9.89 15.60
CA ARG A 251 -10.07 -9.36 16.21
C ARG A 251 -11.16 -9.13 15.17
N TYR A 252 -11.48 -10.16 14.39
CA TYR A 252 -12.34 -10.06 13.20
C TYR A 252 -13.74 -9.49 13.46
N LEU A 253 -14.33 -9.78 14.63
CA LEU A 253 -15.65 -9.26 14.99
C LEU A 253 -15.62 -7.74 15.17
N ASP A 254 -14.59 -7.23 15.85
CA ASP A 254 -14.42 -5.79 16.08
C ASP A 254 -14.06 -5.07 14.78
N ALA A 255 -13.20 -5.69 13.95
CA ALA A 255 -12.87 -5.19 12.62
C ALA A 255 -14.11 -5.05 11.73
N ARG A 256 -14.98 -6.06 11.71
CA ARG A 256 -16.26 -5.98 10.98
C ARG A 256 -17.15 -4.86 11.50
N ALA A 257 -17.23 -4.68 12.82
CA ALA A 257 -18.01 -3.59 13.42
C ALA A 257 -17.47 -2.22 13.00
N ALA A 258 -16.15 -2.04 13.00
CA ALA A 258 -15.50 -0.82 12.52
C ALA A 258 -15.76 -0.57 11.02
N LEU A 259 -15.67 -1.59 10.16
CA LEU A 259 -16.02 -1.46 8.74
C LEU A 259 -17.50 -1.12 8.51
N THR A 260 -18.40 -1.71 9.29
CA THR A 260 -19.83 -1.40 9.23
C THR A 260 -20.06 0.08 9.55
N LEU A 261 -19.42 0.60 10.60
CA LEU A 261 -19.47 2.02 10.93
C LEU A 261 -18.88 2.90 9.83
N ALA A 262 -17.79 2.47 9.18
CA ALA A 262 -17.20 3.20 8.06
C ALA A 262 -18.18 3.29 6.86
N CYS A 263 -18.84 2.17 6.53
CA CYS A 263 -19.83 2.13 5.46
C CYS A 263 -21.07 2.99 5.79
N GLU A 264 -21.66 2.82 6.98
CA GLU A 264 -22.89 3.53 7.39
C GLU A 264 -22.73 5.05 7.46
N ARG A 265 -21.57 5.53 7.93
CA ARG A 265 -21.32 6.97 8.13
C ARG A 265 -20.91 7.68 6.84
N GLY A 266 -20.31 6.95 5.90
CA GLY A 266 -19.68 7.56 4.73
C GLY A 266 -20.41 7.32 3.41
N GLY A 267 -21.19 6.25 3.23
CA GLY A 267 -21.49 5.81 1.86
C GLY A 267 -20.22 5.54 1.03
N ASP A 268 -19.10 5.33 1.72
CA ASP A 268 -17.80 4.98 1.16
C ASP A 268 -17.96 3.65 0.45
N LYS A 269 -17.87 3.66 -0.89
CA LYS A 269 -18.10 2.46 -1.69
C LYS A 269 -17.07 1.38 -1.41
N ASP A 270 -15.84 1.75 -1.05
CA ASP A 270 -14.77 0.81 -0.76
C ASP A 270 -15.02 0.14 0.60
N ALA A 271 -15.34 0.91 1.64
CA ALA A 271 -15.68 0.38 2.96
C ALA A 271 -16.95 -0.47 2.91
N CYS A 272 -17.98 -0.03 2.17
CA CYS A 272 -19.20 -0.79 1.95
C CYS A 272 -18.94 -2.08 1.16
N GLY A 273 -18.11 -2.01 0.11
CA GLY A 273 -17.67 -3.18 -0.67
C GLY A 273 -16.93 -4.20 0.20
N LYS A 274 -16.08 -3.74 1.13
CA LYS A 274 -15.40 -4.61 2.11
C LYS A 274 -16.36 -5.20 3.16
N THR A 275 -17.40 -4.46 3.53
CA THR A 275 -18.39 -4.91 4.53
C THR A 275 -19.36 -5.94 3.97
N ALA A 276 -19.75 -5.82 2.70
CA ALA A 276 -20.80 -6.63 2.09
C ALA A 276 -20.55 -8.16 2.18
N PRO A 277 -19.35 -8.69 1.87
CA PRO A 277 -19.07 -10.13 2.03
C PRO A 277 -19.19 -10.61 3.49
N LEU A 278 -18.91 -9.73 4.45
CA LEU A 278 -18.88 -10.03 5.88
C LEU A 278 -20.27 -9.97 6.55
N ALA A 279 -21.25 -9.33 5.90
CA ALA A 279 -22.56 -9.04 6.49
C ALA A 279 -23.33 -10.30 6.90
N ALA A 280 -23.20 -11.38 6.14
CA ALA A 280 -23.86 -12.66 6.43
C ALA A 280 -23.13 -13.51 7.49
N LEU A 281 -21.92 -13.12 7.91
CA LEU A 281 -21.15 -13.88 8.88
C LEU A 281 -21.72 -13.70 10.29
N THR A 282 -21.74 -14.76 11.08
CA THR A 282 -22.13 -14.70 12.49
C THR A 282 -20.92 -14.43 13.38
N ALA A 283 -21.17 -14.07 14.64
CA ALA A 283 -20.10 -13.96 15.63
C ALA A 283 -19.46 -15.32 15.96
N ALA A 284 -20.12 -16.44 15.65
CA ALA A 284 -19.55 -17.78 15.77
C ALA A 284 -18.60 -18.08 14.59
N ASP A 285 -18.96 -17.69 13.36
CA ASP A 285 -18.10 -17.83 12.18
C ASP A 285 -16.75 -17.13 12.40
N LEU A 286 -16.79 -15.88 12.89
CA LEU A 286 -15.59 -15.07 13.13
C LEU A 286 -14.76 -15.54 14.34
N ARG A 287 -15.32 -16.41 15.19
CA ARG A 287 -14.63 -17.05 16.32
C ARG A 287 -14.37 -18.54 16.07
N ALA A 288 -14.49 -18.99 14.82
CA ALA A 288 -14.30 -20.39 14.47
C ALA A 288 -12.95 -20.91 15.00
N ALA A 289 -12.96 -22.15 15.47
CA ALA A 289 -11.74 -22.82 15.94
C ALA A 289 -10.67 -22.86 14.84
N PRO A 290 -9.38 -22.96 15.21
CA PRO A 290 -8.30 -23.17 14.25
C PRO A 290 -8.57 -24.42 13.38
N ALA A 291 -8.25 -24.35 12.09
CA ALA A 291 -8.44 -25.48 11.20
C ALA A 291 -7.47 -26.62 11.56
N THR A 292 -7.91 -27.86 11.42
CA THR A 292 -7.09 -29.08 11.64
C THR A 292 -6.77 -29.83 10.35
N ALA A 293 -7.36 -29.40 9.22
CA ALA A 293 -7.11 -29.93 7.90
C ALA A 293 -7.23 -28.81 6.85
N LEU A 294 -6.65 -29.05 5.67
CA LEU A 294 -6.87 -28.19 4.50
C LEU A 294 -8.26 -28.44 3.91
N PRO A 295 -8.88 -27.42 3.28
CA PRO A 295 -10.12 -27.58 2.54
C PRO A 295 -9.90 -28.42 1.26
N CYS A 296 -11.00 -28.84 0.65
CA CYS A 296 -11.01 -29.60 -0.60
C CYS A 296 -12.18 -29.14 -1.50
N GLY A 297 -11.92 -29.04 -2.80
CA GLY A 297 -12.89 -28.57 -3.79
C GLY A 297 -12.67 -27.13 -4.24
N ALA A 298 -13.58 -26.63 -5.06
CA ALA A 298 -13.52 -25.27 -5.62
C ALA A 298 -14.12 -24.24 -4.66
N TYR A 299 -13.41 -23.13 -4.46
CA TYR A 299 -13.82 -21.99 -3.64
C TYR A 299 -13.74 -20.72 -4.47
N ALA A 300 -14.75 -19.85 -4.33
CA ALA A 300 -14.79 -18.57 -5.02
C ALA A 300 -15.20 -17.43 -4.08
N ALA A 301 -14.70 -16.24 -4.35
CA ALA A 301 -15.06 -14.99 -3.68
C ALA A 301 -15.37 -13.89 -4.71
N GLU A 302 -16.24 -12.96 -4.34
CA GLU A 302 -16.58 -11.78 -5.16
C GLU A 302 -15.48 -10.72 -5.15
N SER A 303 -14.52 -10.83 -4.22
CA SER A 303 -13.43 -9.89 -4.01
C SER A 303 -12.16 -10.61 -3.54
N GLY A 304 -11.04 -9.86 -3.46
CA GLY A 304 -9.71 -10.40 -3.19
C GLY A 304 -8.95 -10.68 -4.49
N LEU A 305 -7.61 -10.63 -4.42
CA LEU A 305 -6.77 -10.88 -5.60
C LEU A 305 -7.03 -12.28 -6.18
N MET A 306 -7.14 -13.28 -5.29
CA MET A 306 -7.38 -14.65 -5.69
C MET A 306 -8.87 -14.93 -5.66
N SER A 307 -9.64 -14.54 -6.67
CA SER A 307 -11.10 -14.75 -6.64
C SER A 307 -11.52 -16.22 -6.71
N GLU A 308 -10.63 -17.12 -7.15
CA GLU A 308 -10.88 -18.56 -7.32
C GLU A 308 -9.72 -19.39 -6.77
N LEU A 309 -10.06 -20.44 -6.02
CA LEU A 309 -9.13 -21.39 -5.41
C LEU A 309 -9.66 -22.83 -5.54
N GLY A 310 -8.96 -23.67 -6.29
CA GLY A 310 -9.25 -25.10 -6.42
C GLY A 310 -8.35 -25.93 -5.51
N PHE A 311 -8.84 -26.34 -4.34
CA PHE A 311 -8.08 -27.19 -3.43
C PHE A 311 -8.16 -28.66 -3.85
N GLY A 312 -7.00 -29.26 -4.08
CA GLY A 312 -6.82 -30.63 -4.55
C GLY A 312 -5.91 -31.49 -3.67
N ASP A 313 -5.55 -32.65 -4.20
CA ASP A 313 -4.72 -33.63 -3.50
C ASP A 313 -3.37 -33.08 -3.05
N ALA A 314 -2.88 -33.60 -1.92
CA ALA A 314 -1.59 -33.25 -1.37
C ALA A 314 -1.43 -31.74 -1.07
N GLY A 315 -2.54 -31.03 -0.88
CA GLY A 315 -2.57 -29.59 -0.64
C GLY A 315 -2.33 -28.76 -1.89
N ARG A 316 -2.40 -29.32 -3.10
CA ARG A 316 -2.35 -28.52 -4.33
C ARG A 316 -3.48 -27.51 -4.35
N VAL A 317 -3.19 -26.32 -4.85
CA VAL A 317 -4.18 -25.27 -5.07
C VAL A 317 -4.02 -24.73 -6.48
N GLU A 318 -5.07 -24.87 -7.27
CA GLU A 318 -5.21 -24.16 -8.53
C GLU A 318 -5.72 -22.75 -8.23
N GLY A 319 -5.01 -21.73 -8.68
CA GLY A 319 -5.43 -20.34 -8.56
C GLY A 319 -5.87 -19.78 -9.90
N GLY A 320 -6.33 -18.53 -9.90
CA GLY A 320 -6.55 -17.75 -11.11
C GLY A 320 -5.33 -17.73 -12.03
N PHE A 321 -5.57 -17.52 -13.33
CA PHE A 321 -4.55 -17.44 -14.39
C PHE A 321 -3.71 -18.72 -14.60
N GLY A 322 -4.25 -19.89 -14.22
CA GLY A 322 -3.56 -21.18 -14.43
C GLY A 322 -2.37 -21.40 -13.50
N SER A 323 -2.30 -20.64 -12.40
CA SER A 323 -1.30 -20.82 -11.37
C SER A 323 -1.57 -22.10 -10.57
N VAL A 324 -0.51 -22.83 -10.24
CA VAL A 324 -0.58 -24.00 -9.36
C VAL A 324 0.34 -23.74 -8.18
N MET A 325 -0.20 -23.89 -6.97
CA MET A 325 0.48 -23.61 -5.72
C MET A 325 0.27 -24.77 -4.75
N ARG A 326 0.86 -24.66 -3.56
CA ARG A 326 0.59 -25.61 -2.47
C ARG A 326 0.18 -24.88 -1.20
N ALA A 327 -0.98 -25.26 -0.68
CA ALA A 327 -1.43 -24.90 0.64
C ALA A 327 -0.75 -25.76 1.70
N ARG A 328 -0.49 -25.13 2.83
CA ARG A 328 -0.09 -25.78 4.08
C ARG A 328 -0.94 -25.27 5.22
N LEU A 329 -1.05 -26.09 6.26
CA LEU A 329 -1.74 -25.72 7.48
C LEU A 329 -0.71 -25.35 8.54
N GLU A 330 -0.76 -24.12 9.03
CA GLU A 330 0.20 -23.59 9.98
C GLU A 330 -0.56 -22.81 11.07
N ASN A 331 -0.47 -23.25 12.32
CA ASN A 331 -1.21 -22.68 13.45
C ASN A 331 -2.73 -22.57 13.21
N GLY A 332 -3.27 -23.50 12.41
CA GLY A 332 -4.68 -23.55 12.00
C GLY A 332 -5.12 -22.51 10.98
N LEU A 333 -4.17 -21.80 10.37
CA LEU A 333 -4.35 -20.98 9.18
C LEU A 333 -3.92 -21.75 7.94
N ILE A 334 -4.62 -21.53 6.84
CA ILE A 334 -4.28 -22.06 5.52
C ILE A 334 -3.36 -21.03 4.88
N ARG A 335 -2.13 -21.43 4.55
CA ARG A 335 -1.13 -20.56 3.93
C ARG A 335 -0.73 -21.11 2.57
N ILE A 336 -0.73 -20.26 1.55
CA ILE A 336 -0.37 -20.60 0.18
C ILE A 336 0.74 -19.65 -0.24
N ARG A 337 1.94 -20.18 -0.50
CA ARG A 337 3.06 -19.34 -0.92
C ARG A 337 2.81 -18.76 -2.32
N HIS A 338 3.07 -17.46 -2.48
CA HIS A 338 3.05 -16.80 -3.78
C HIS A 338 4.45 -16.39 -4.24
N ASP A 339 4.58 -16.06 -5.52
CA ASP A 339 5.84 -15.78 -6.23
C ASP A 339 6.60 -14.55 -5.70
N LYS A 340 5.93 -13.65 -4.98
CA LYS A 340 6.55 -12.48 -4.32
C LYS A 340 7.18 -12.75 -2.95
N GLY A 341 7.30 -14.00 -2.50
CA GLY A 341 8.02 -14.34 -1.27
C GLY A 341 7.20 -14.26 0.03
N GLY A 342 5.88 -14.23 -0.08
CA GLY A 342 4.93 -14.25 1.05
C GLY A 342 3.89 -15.38 0.93
N ASP A 343 2.85 -15.32 1.76
CA ASP A 343 1.72 -16.23 1.68
C ASP A 343 0.41 -15.48 1.46
N PHE A 344 -0.48 -16.04 0.65
CA PHE A 344 -1.90 -15.82 0.82
C PHE A 344 -2.35 -16.58 2.06
N VAL A 345 -3.10 -15.91 2.94
CA VAL A 345 -3.46 -16.44 4.26
C VAL A 345 -4.97 -16.47 4.41
N PHE A 346 -5.50 -17.66 4.71
CA PHE A 346 -6.93 -17.87 4.89
C PHE A 346 -7.23 -18.56 6.22
N LYS A 347 -8.40 -18.26 6.78
CA LYS A 347 -8.97 -18.95 7.93
C LYS A 347 -10.23 -19.70 7.53
N ALA A 348 -10.33 -20.98 7.87
CA ALA A 348 -11.60 -21.68 7.77
C ALA A 348 -12.57 -21.16 8.84
N ILE A 349 -13.79 -20.80 8.42
CA ILE A 349 -14.84 -20.25 9.31
C ILE A 349 -16.09 -21.15 9.38
N GLY A 350 -15.98 -22.39 8.90
CA GLY A 350 -17.04 -23.39 8.91
C GLY A 350 -18.11 -23.19 7.83
N GLY A 351 -18.91 -24.23 7.59
CA GLY A 351 -19.93 -24.24 6.54
C GLY A 351 -19.33 -24.03 5.14
N ASP A 352 -18.19 -24.67 4.87
CA ASP A 352 -17.47 -24.59 3.60
C ASP A 352 -17.13 -23.16 3.15
N ARG A 353 -16.69 -22.34 4.12
CA ARG A 353 -16.25 -20.98 3.89
C ARG A 353 -14.84 -20.73 4.41
N LEU A 354 -14.10 -19.90 3.67
CA LEU A 354 -12.79 -19.38 4.07
C LEU A 354 -12.86 -17.86 4.16
N LEU A 355 -12.07 -17.30 5.06
CA LEU A 355 -11.91 -15.88 5.25
C LEU A 355 -10.49 -15.46 4.88
N GLY A 356 -10.34 -14.50 3.97
CA GLY A 356 -9.05 -13.96 3.55
C GLY A 356 -8.46 -13.00 4.59
N LEU A 357 -7.20 -13.21 4.95
CA LEU A 357 -6.54 -12.52 6.07
C LEU A 357 -5.42 -11.58 5.64
N ASP A 358 -4.66 -11.96 4.62
CA ASP A 358 -3.54 -11.19 4.09
C ASP A 358 -4.01 -9.90 3.39
N SER A 359 -3.08 -8.97 3.16
CA SER A 359 -3.34 -7.68 2.50
C SER A 359 -4.00 -7.79 1.11
N TRP A 360 -3.83 -8.90 0.39
CA TRP A 360 -4.36 -9.10 -0.97
C TRP A 360 -5.77 -9.69 -0.97
N ASN A 361 -6.15 -10.43 0.07
CA ASN A 361 -7.45 -11.09 0.18
C ASN A 361 -8.27 -10.62 1.39
N ARG A 362 -7.83 -9.54 2.07
CA ARG A 362 -8.45 -9.03 3.29
C ARG A 362 -9.95 -8.81 3.10
N TYR A 363 -10.73 -9.29 4.06
CA TYR A 363 -12.20 -9.18 4.10
C TYR A 363 -12.96 -10.03 3.06
N ALA A 364 -12.26 -10.70 2.13
CA ALA A 364 -12.90 -11.60 1.19
C ALA A 364 -13.46 -12.83 1.92
N VAL A 365 -14.65 -13.26 1.50
CA VAL A 365 -15.30 -14.49 1.98
C VAL A 365 -15.43 -15.45 0.82
N TYR A 366 -14.66 -16.51 0.89
CA TYR A 366 -14.68 -17.60 -0.07
C TYR A 366 -15.76 -18.59 0.30
N ARG A 367 -16.55 -19.01 -0.68
CA ARG A 367 -17.57 -20.04 -0.52
C ARG A 367 -17.24 -21.21 -1.42
N ARG A 368 -17.44 -22.43 -0.92
CA ARG A 368 -17.35 -23.62 -1.76
C ARG A 368 -18.41 -23.55 -2.85
N GLY A 369 -17.97 -23.66 -4.10
CA GLY A 369 -18.82 -23.70 -5.28
C GLY A 369 -19.15 -25.13 -5.70
N GLU A 370 -19.74 -25.25 -6.88
CA GLU A 370 -19.91 -26.53 -7.56
C GLU A 370 -18.60 -26.88 -8.30
N GLY A 371 -18.06 -28.07 -8.05
CA GLY A 371 -16.84 -28.55 -8.70
C GLY A 371 -15.65 -28.78 -7.76
N GLY A 372 -14.62 -29.43 -8.31
CA GLY A 372 -13.48 -29.95 -7.55
C GLY A 372 -13.79 -31.25 -6.81
N ALA A 373 -12.78 -31.78 -6.11
CA ALA A 373 -12.93 -33.03 -5.37
C ALA A 373 -13.72 -32.85 -4.06
N ASP A 374 -14.46 -33.88 -3.64
CA ASP A 374 -15.12 -33.90 -2.32
C ASP A 374 -14.17 -34.30 -1.19
N ARG A 375 -13.09 -34.99 -1.54
CA ARG A 375 -12.04 -35.41 -0.61
C ARG A 375 -10.70 -35.33 -1.30
N CYS A 376 -9.73 -34.83 -0.55
CA CYS A 376 -8.36 -34.64 -1.00
C CYS A 376 -7.43 -35.44 -0.08
N ALA A 377 -6.36 -35.99 -0.66
CA ALA A 377 -5.27 -36.55 0.10
C ALA A 377 -4.62 -35.47 1.01
N PRO A 378 -4.14 -35.83 2.21
CA PRO A 378 -3.55 -34.88 3.14
C PRO A 378 -2.33 -34.17 2.54
N PRO A 379 -2.02 -32.93 2.98
CA PRO A 379 -0.91 -32.17 2.44
C PRO A 379 0.43 -32.87 2.60
N ARG A 380 1.28 -32.74 1.57
CA ARG A 380 2.69 -33.15 1.67
C ARG A 380 3.50 -32.06 2.34
N GLN A 381 4.46 -32.48 3.18
CA GLN A 381 5.40 -31.59 3.85
C GLN A 381 6.79 -31.73 3.25
N PHE A 382 7.30 -30.62 2.72
CA PHE A 382 8.64 -30.54 2.17
C PHE A 382 9.61 -29.93 3.18
N VAL A 383 10.86 -30.39 3.13
CA VAL A 383 11.97 -29.88 3.92
C VAL A 383 12.61 -28.73 3.14
N GLU A 384 12.62 -27.56 3.76
CA GLU A 384 13.22 -26.34 3.24
C GLU A 384 14.25 -25.84 4.25
N HIS A 385 15.42 -25.44 3.75
CA HIS A 385 16.46 -24.80 4.53
C HIS A 385 16.53 -23.31 4.19
N PRO A 386 16.67 -22.43 5.19
CA PRO A 386 16.81 -21.00 4.94
C PRO A 386 18.13 -20.73 4.20
N LEU A 387 18.12 -19.74 3.30
CA LEU A 387 19.37 -19.19 2.77
C LEU A 387 20.06 -18.40 3.88
N VAL A 388 21.16 -18.93 4.42
CA VAL A 388 21.93 -18.26 5.46
C VAL A 388 22.73 -17.10 4.84
N GLU A 389 22.62 -15.91 5.44
CA GLU A 389 23.41 -14.74 5.05
C GLU A 389 24.80 -14.79 5.72
N ASP A 390 25.75 -15.53 5.13
CA ASP A 390 27.06 -15.83 5.72
C ASP A 390 28.27 -15.37 4.89
N CYS A 391 28.10 -14.48 3.91
CA CYS A 391 29.15 -13.93 3.04
C CYS A 391 29.38 -12.41 3.25
N PRO A 392 30.22 -12.00 4.21
CA PRO A 392 30.50 -10.59 4.48
C PRO A 392 31.15 -9.84 3.30
N ALA A 393 31.87 -10.54 2.43
CA ALA A 393 32.57 -9.95 1.29
C ALA A 393 31.70 -9.89 0.01
N ILE A 394 30.39 -10.18 0.08
CA ILE A 394 29.54 -10.36 -1.10
C ILE A 394 29.47 -9.13 -2.02
N SER A 395 29.60 -7.93 -1.45
CA SER A 395 29.61 -6.64 -2.15
C SER A 395 30.97 -6.31 -2.80
N GLN A 396 32.03 -7.02 -2.44
CA GLN A 396 33.38 -6.78 -2.94
C GLN A 396 33.57 -7.44 -4.31
N ALA A 397 34.42 -6.84 -5.16
CA ALA A 397 34.77 -7.42 -6.45
C ALA A 397 35.32 -8.85 -6.27
N GLY A 398 34.71 -9.83 -6.94
CA GLY A 398 35.06 -11.26 -6.82
C GLY A 398 34.64 -11.93 -5.51
N GLY A 399 34.03 -11.20 -4.57
CA GLY A 399 33.67 -11.72 -3.25
C GLY A 399 32.57 -12.79 -3.30
N ALA A 400 31.54 -12.60 -4.13
CA ALA A 400 30.50 -13.61 -4.36
C ALA A 400 31.09 -14.94 -4.88
N GLU A 401 32.03 -14.86 -5.83
CA GLU A 401 32.70 -16.03 -6.39
C GLU A 401 33.56 -16.76 -5.33
N ALA A 402 34.35 -16.01 -4.55
CA ALA A 402 35.15 -16.57 -3.47
C ALA A 402 34.27 -17.29 -2.42
N CYS A 403 33.16 -16.66 -2.01
CA CYS A 403 32.20 -17.27 -1.10
C CYS A 403 31.56 -18.54 -1.68
N CYS A 404 31.14 -18.51 -2.95
CA CYS A 404 30.56 -19.70 -3.58
C CYS A 404 31.58 -20.85 -3.67
N LYS A 405 32.85 -20.56 -3.99
CA LYS A 405 33.94 -21.55 -3.97
C LYS A 405 34.17 -22.11 -2.57
N ALA A 406 34.05 -21.28 -1.54
CA ALA A 406 34.11 -21.69 -0.13
C ALA A 406 32.87 -22.47 0.35
N GLY A 407 31.87 -22.68 -0.50
CA GLY A 407 30.66 -23.46 -0.17
C GLY A 407 29.52 -22.65 0.43
N LYS A 408 29.66 -21.33 0.53
CA LYS A 408 28.62 -20.44 1.06
C LYS A 408 27.53 -20.21 0.02
N LEU A 409 26.30 -20.61 0.35
CA LEU A 409 25.18 -20.57 -0.59
C LEU A 409 24.76 -19.14 -0.94
N GLN A 410 24.90 -18.18 -0.03
CA GLN A 410 24.66 -16.76 -0.31
C GLN A 410 25.56 -16.25 -1.46
N GLY A 411 26.84 -16.63 -1.45
CA GLY A 411 27.79 -16.29 -2.51
C GLY A 411 27.41 -16.92 -3.85
N CYS A 412 26.94 -18.17 -3.85
CA CYS A 412 26.43 -18.81 -5.07
C CYS A 412 25.16 -18.11 -5.59
N ASN A 413 24.27 -17.67 -4.70
CA ASN A 413 23.05 -16.97 -5.11
C ASN A 413 23.37 -15.65 -5.80
N ALA A 414 24.26 -14.84 -5.19
CA ALA A 414 24.72 -13.59 -5.78
C ALA A 414 25.43 -13.79 -7.11
N LEU A 415 26.30 -14.81 -7.23
CA LEU A 415 26.98 -15.09 -8.49
C LEU A 415 26.00 -15.51 -9.59
N GLY A 416 25.00 -16.34 -9.26
CA GLY A 416 23.91 -16.67 -10.18
C GLY A 416 23.16 -15.43 -10.65
N HIS A 417 22.77 -14.53 -9.75
CA HIS A 417 22.10 -13.27 -10.11
C HIS A 417 22.99 -12.34 -10.93
N GLN A 418 24.29 -12.24 -10.66
CA GLN A 418 25.22 -11.47 -11.50
C GLN A 418 25.21 -11.99 -12.94
N ARG A 419 25.27 -13.31 -13.14
CA ARG A 419 25.17 -13.92 -14.47
C ARG A 419 23.82 -13.68 -15.13
N ALA A 420 22.73 -13.80 -14.39
CA ALA A 420 21.38 -13.53 -14.88
C ALA A 420 21.19 -12.07 -15.33
N LEU A 421 21.72 -11.11 -14.56
CA LEU A 421 21.68 -9.67 -14.89
C LEU A 421 22.53 -9.35 -16.13
N GLU A 422 23.59 -10.12 -16.40
CA GLU A 422 24.36 -10.08 -17.65
C GLU A 422 23.63 -10.75 -18.83
N GLY A 423 22.44 -11.30 -18.63
CA GLY A 423 21.69 -12.10 -19.62
C GLY A 423 22.24 -13.52 -19.81
N ASN A 424 23.27 -13.91 -19.06
CA ASN A 424 23.90 -15.23 -19.15
C ASN A 424 23.22 -16.26 -18.23
N TRP A 425 21.97 -16.57 -18.55
CA TRP A 425 21.15 -17.49 -17.78
C TRP A 425 21.72 -18.92 -17.74
N ALA A 426 22.33 -19.39 -18.83
CA ALA A 426 22.98 -20.71 -18.88
C ALA A 426 24.12 -20.84 -17.85
N ALA A 427 24.94 -19.79 -17.69
CA ALA A 427 25.98 -19.78 -16.66
C ALA A 427 25.44 -19.56 -15.24
N ALA A 428 24.24 -19.02 -15.08
CA ALA A 428 23.58 -18.88 -13.78
C ALA A 428 23.08 -20.23 -13.23
N GLN A 429 22.63 -21.13 -14.11
CA GLN A 429 22.01 -22.41 -13.74
C GLN A 429 22.82 -23.25 -12.75
N PRO A 430 24.14 -23.50 -12.93
CA PRO A 430 24.88 -24.37 -12.01
C PRO A 430 24.94 -23.80 -10.58
N HIS A 431 24.92 -22.47 -10.45
CA HIS A 431 24.90 -21.82 -9.15
C HIS A 431 23.54 -22.01 -8.46
N TYR A 432 22.44 -21.82 -9.19
CA TYR A 432 21.08 -22.07 -8.69
C TYR A 432 20.84 -23.54 -8.35
N LEU A 433 21.33 -24.46 -9.18
CA LEU A 433 21.24 -25.90 -8.91
C LEU A 433 21.97 -26.30 -7.62
N ARG A 434 23.14 -25.71 -7.35
CA ARG A 434 23.87 -25.98 -6.10
C ARG A 434 23.08 -25.54 -4.87
N ILE A 435 22.37 -24.41 -4.95
CA ILE A 435 21.52 -23.89 -3.88
C ILE A 435 20.27 -24.77 -3.73
N CYS A 436 19.62 -25.12 -4.84
CA CYS A 436 18.46 -25.99 -4.84
C CYS A 436 18.79 -27.36 -4.24
N ALA A 437 19.89 -28.00 -4.67
CA ALA A 437 20.33 -29.29 -4.16
C ALA A 437 20.68 -29.30 -2.66
N ALA A 438 20.89 -28.13 -2.06
CA ALA A 438 21.08 -27.96 -0.62
C ALA A 438 19.75 -27.75 0.14
N GLY A 439 18.59 -27.96 -0.50
CA GLY A 439 17.28 -27.80 0.12
C GLY A 439 16.83 -26.34 0.27
N VAL A 440 17.51 -25.39 -0.36
CA VAL A 440 17.16 -23.96 -0.26
C VAL A 440 16.25 -23.58 -1.43
N ARG A 441 15.00 -23.23 -1.12
CA ARG A 441 13.92 -23.02 -2.12
C ARG A 441 14.25 -21.99 -3.19
N VAL A 442 14.81 -20.83 -2.81
CA VAL A 442 15.11 -19.75 -3.77
C VAL A 442 16.03 -20.23 -4.90
N GLY A 443 16.91 -21.20 -4.63
CA GLY A 443 17.72 -21.83 -5.68
C GLY A 443 16.88 -22.61 -6.69
N CYS A 444 15.87 -23.34 -6.22
CA CYS A 444 14.94 -24.08 -7.08
C CYS A 444 14.02 -23.13 -7.87
N GLU A 445 13.57 -22.04 -7.28
CA GLU A 445 12.74 -21.03 -7.96
C GLU A 445 13.55 -20.25 -9.01
N ASN A 446 14.80 -19.92 -8.71
CA ASN A 446 15.70 -19.30 -9.68
C ASN A 446 15.98 -20.22 -10.89
N LEU A 447 15.96 -21.54 -10.70
CA LEU A 447 16.02 -22.49 -11.81
C LEU A 447 14.78 -22.42 -12.70
N ILE A 448 13.58 -22.16 -12.17
CA ILE A 448 12.39 -21.91 -12.99
C ILE A 448 12.65 -20.73 -13.93
N ARG A 449 13.18 -19.62 -13.39
CA ARG A 449 13.50 -18.45 -14.21
C ARG A 449 14.57 -18.76 -15.25
N ALA A 450 15.63 -19.46 -14.86
CA ALA A 450 16.65 -19.88 -15.81
C ALA A 450 16.08 -20.76 -16.92
N TYR A 451 15.17 -21.70 -16.59
CA TYR A 451 14.44 -22.46 -17.60
C TYR A 451 13.57 -21.55 -18.46
N ALA A 452 12.84 -20.58 -17.91
CA ALA A 452 11.98 -19.66 -18.67
C ALA A 452 12.75 -18.78 -19.66
N GLU A 453 14.03 -18.55 -19.42
CA GLU A 453 14.92 -17.75 -20.29
C GLU A 453 15.73 -18.60 -21.27
N THR A 454 16.10 -19.83 -20.90
CA THR A 454 16.99 -20.70 -21.71
C THR A 454 16.26 -21.87 -22.36
N GLY A 455 15.25 -22.44 -21.70
CA GLY A 455 14.44 -23.60 -22.13
C GLY A 455 15.26 -24.86 -22.22
N ASP A 456 16.34 -24.88 -21.47
CA ASP A 456 17.18 -26.03 -21.30
C ASP A 456 16.45 -27.04 -20.43
N ASP A 457 15.96 -28.12 -21.05
CA ASP A 457 15.30 -29.22 -20.36
C ASP A 457 16.22 -29.89 -19.32
N ALA A 458 17.55 -29.70 -19.41
CA ALA A 458 18.48 -30.15 -18.38
C ALA A 458 18.20 -29.51 -17.01
N VAL A 459 17.57 -28.34 -16.96
CA VAL A 459 17.10 -27.71 -15.71
C VAL A 459 16.05 -28.59 -15.03
N ILE A 460 15.02 -29.00 -15.78
CA ILE A 460 13.93 -29.84 -15.28
C ILE A 460 14.49 -31.20 -14.84
N GLU A 461 15.35 -31.81 -15.66
CA GLU A 461 15.97 -33.10 -15.34
C GLU A 461 16.85 -33.03 -14.10
N SER A 462 17.61 -31.94 -13.93
CA SER A 462 18.43 -31.73 -12.73
C SER A 462 17.57 -31.60 -11.48
N MET A 463 16.46 -30.86 -11.56
CA MET A 463 15.52 -30.76 -10.44
C MET A 463 14.86 -32.11 -10.13
N ARG A 464 14.49 -32.90 -11.16
CA ARG A 464 13.94 -34.26 -10.99
C ARG A 464 14.94 -35.17 -10.29
N ALA A 465 16.22 -35.09 -10.68
CA ALA A 465 17.30 -35.85 -10.05
C ALA A 465 17.53 -35.45 -8.59
N VAL A 466 17.35 -34.17 -8.23
CA VAL A 466 17.38 -33.72 -6.84
C VAL A 466 16.17 -34.26 -6.08
N CYS A 467 14.95 -34.12 -6.62
CA CYS A 467 13.72 -34.63 -6.01
C CYS A 467 13.75 -36.14 -5.79
N ALA A 468 14.29 -36.92 -6.73
CA ALA A 468 14.35 -38.38 -6.62
C ALA A 468 15.26 -38.89 -5.48
N LYS A 469 16.15 -38.04 -4.93
CA LYS A 469 17.01 -38.42 -3.80
C LYS A 469 16.28 -38.36 -2.45
N ASP A 470 15.27 -37.50 -2.35
CA ASP A 470 14.44 -37.33 -1.17
C ASP A 470 13.07 -36.77 -1.60
N GLU A 471 12.02 -37.59 -1.50
CA GLU A 471 10.66 -37.22 -1.89
C GLU A 471 10.09 -36.05 -1.07
N ARG A 472 10.71 -35.71 0.06
CA ARG A 472 10.37 -34.54 0.86
C ARG A 472 11.21 -33.32 0.51
N HIS A 473 12.11 -33.40 -0.46
CA HIS A 473 12.94 -32.27 -0.85
C HIS A 473 12.12 -31.16 -1.52
N VAL A 474 12.42 -29.89 -1.21
CA VAL A 474 11.70 -28.73 -1.76
C VAL A 474 11.65 -28.66 -3.29
N ALA A 475 12.68 -29.20 -3.97
CA ALA A 475 12.69 -29.33 -5.43
C ALA A 475 11.47 -30.10 -5.97
N CYS A 476 10.97 -31.11 -5.25
CA CYS A 476 9.76 -31.84 -5.64
C CYS A 476 8.54 -30.92 -5.66
N ASP A 477 8.40 -30.08 -4.63
CA ASP A 477 7.30 -29.11 -4.55
C ASP A 477 7.35 -28.13 -5.72
N VAL A 478 8.52 -27.51 -5.93
CA VAL A 478 8.73 -26.51 -6.97
C VAL A 478 8.51 -27.10 -8.37
N LEU A 479 8.98 -28.32 -8.63
CA LEU A 479 8.68 -29.04 -9.87
C LEU A 479 7.18 -29.22 -10.09
N GLU A 480 6.48 -29.59 -9.03
CA GLU A 480 5.07 -29.93 -9.06
C GLU A 480 4.14 -28.72 -9.22
N THR A 481 4.55 -27.54 -8.73
CA THR A 481 3.76 -26.30 -8.73
C THR A 481 4.14 -25.35 -9.88
N SER A 482 5.24 -25.59 -10.58
CA SER A 482 5.64 -24.76 -11.72
C SER A 482 4.93 -25.16 -13.01
N ASN A 483 4.50 -24.17 -13.80
CA ASN A 483 3.84 -24.39 -15.09
C ASN A 483 4.85 -24.49 -16.25
N TRP A 484 5.66 -25.56 -16.24
CA TRP A 484 6.74 -25.79 -17.21
C TRP A 484 6.28 -25.77 -18.67
N GLU A 485 5.14 -26.40 -18.95
CA GLU A 485 4.58 -26.49 -20.29
C GLU A 485 4.20 -25.10 -20.83
N GLN A 486 3.47 -24.30 -20.04
CA GLN A 486 3.08 -22.95 -20.46
C GLN A 486 4.30 -22.04 -20.67
N MET A 487 5.34 -22.17 -19.84
CA MET A 487 6.59 -21.42 -20.05
C MET A 487 7.29 -21.83 -21.36
N GLY A 488 7.32 -23.13 -21.67
CA GLY A 488 7.88 -23.63 -22.94
C GLY A 488 7.12 -23.09 -24.15
N VAL A 489 5.79 -23.14 -24.13
CA VAL A 489 4.93 -22.60 -25.20
C VAL A 489 5.10 -21.09 -25.34
N GLY A 490 5.10 -20.36 -24.22
CA GLY A 490 5.26 -18.91 -24.19
C GLY A 490 6.56 -18.46 -24.84
N ARG A 491 7.66 -19.21 -24.63
CA ARG A 491 8.89 -18.89 -25.33
C ARG A 491 8.87 -19.30 -26.79
N ALA A 492 8.40 -20.50 -27.14
CA ALA A 492 8.33 -20.89 -28.55
C ALA A 492 7.61 -19.83 -29.40
N LEU A 493 6.59 -19.18 -28.85
CA LEU A 493 5.93 -18.02 -29.45
C LEU A 493 6.84 -16.78 -29.55
N GLN A 494 7.59 -16.43 -28.49
CA GLN A 494 8.53 -15.30 -28.52
C GLN A 494 9.71 -15.52 -29.47
N ASP A 495 10.23 -16.75 -29.56
CA ASP A 495 11.28 -17.13 -30.50
C ASP A 495 10.76 -16.99 -31.94
N ALA A 496 9.56 -17.51 -32.23
CA ALA A 496 8.92 -17.35 -33.53
C ALA A 496 8.65 -15.87 -33.88
N LEU A 497 8.26 -15.04 -32.91
CA LEU A 497 8.09 -13.59 -33.13
C LEU A 497 9.43 -12.90 -33.44
N ARG A 498 10.52 -13.26 -32.73
CA ARG A 498 11.85 -12.73 -33.00
C ARG A 498 12.38 -13.17 -34.37
N GLU A 499 12.13 -14.41 -34.77
CA GLU A 499 12.47 -14.91 -36.11
C GLU A 499 11.71 -14.12 -37.19
N LEU A 500 10.41 -13.89 -37.01
CA LEU A 500 9.61 -13.07 -37.94
C LEU A 500 10.07 -11.61 -37.99
N GLU A 501 10.48 -11.02 -36.87
CA GLU A 501 11.04 -9.66 -36.82
C GLU A 501 12.40 -9.57 -37.53
N GLN A 502 13.24 -10.60 -37.42
CA GLN A 502 14.51 -10.69 -38.14
C GLN A 502 14.29 -10.88 -39.64
N GLU A 503 13.39 -11.77 -40.03
CA GLU A 503 13.02 -11.98 -41.44
C GLU A 503 12.39 -10.73 -42.07
N ALA A 504 11.57 -9.98 -41.32
CA ALA A 504 11.00 -8.71 -41.78
C ALA A 504 12.03 -7.56 -41.84
N GLY A 505 13.12 -7.64 -41.07
CA GLY A 505 14.23 -6.69 -41.09
C GLY A 505 15.24 -6.93 -42.22
N ASP A 506 15.40 -8.18 -42.64
CA ASP A 506 16.31 -8.58 -43.73
C ASP A 506 15.71 -8.40 -45.13
N ASP A 507 14.40 -8.12 -45.25
CA ASP A 507 13.71 -7.82 -46.52
C ASP A 507 13.66 -6.31 -46.88
N ALA A 508 14.40 -5.45 -46.16
CA ALA A 508 14.59 -4.06 -46.58
C ALA A 508 15.52 -4.01 -47.82
N PRO A 509 15.06 -3.53 -48.99
CA PRO A 509 15.89 -3.52 -50.19
C PRO A 509 17.09 -2.58 -49.98
N GLU A 510 18.30 -3.08 -50.24
CA GLU A 510 19.49 -2.25 -50.42
C GLU A 510 19.21 -1.20 -51.51
N GLU A 511 18.98 0.06 -51.12
CA GLU A 511 19.02 1.17 -52.05
C GLU A 511 20.44 1.30 -52.60
N SER A 512 20.60 0.84 -53.83
CA SER A 512 21.81 1.00 -54.61
C SER A 512 22.19 2.48 -54.72
N GLU A 513 23.39 2.84 -54.22
CA GLU A 513 24.04 4.10 -54.53
C GLU A 513 24.19 4.26 -56.05
N ALA A 514 23.44 5.19 -56.63
CA ALA A 514 23.74 5.77 -57.93
C ALA A 514 24.08 7.25 -57.72
N THR A 515 25.39 7.53 -57.73
CA THR A 515 25.99 8.86 -57.72
C THR A 515 25.60 9.65 -58.99
N PRO A 516 25.61 10.98 -58.92
CA PRO A 516 26.75 11.69 -59.53
C PRO A 516 27.48 12.66 -58.60
#